data_AF-A0A1A7BHU0-F1
#
_entry.id   AF-A0A1A7BHU0-F1
#
_cell.length_a   1.000
_cell.length_b   1.000
_cell.length_c   1.000
_cell.angle_alpha   90.00
_cell.angle_beta   90.00
_cell.angle_gamma   90.00
#
_symmetry.space_group_name_H-M   'P 1'
#
loop_
_entity.id
_entity.type
_entity.pdbx_description
1 polymer ?
#
loop_
_entity_poly.entity_id
_entity_poly.type
_entity_poly.pdbx_seq_one_letter_code
_entity_poly.pdbx_strand_id
1 'polypeptide(L)' 'MSFISFIGCTTDRHEPLRRDVTWDGKRYVGACRHCGAPIVRIARRNWRKRED' A
#
# COMPACT_ATOMS: atom_id res chain seq x y z
N MET A 1 -7.77 0.50 21.19
CA MET A 1 -7.29 1.24 20.01
C MET A 1 -5.80 0.97 19.89
N SER A 2 -5.39 0.18 18.89
CA SER A 2 -4.03 -0.38 18.86
C SER A 2 -3.09 0.49 18.04
N PHE A 3 -2.19 1.20 18.73
CA PHE A 3 -1.17 2.12 18.22
C PHE A 3 0.03 1.43 17.52
N ILE A 4 -0.11 0.18 17.07
CA ILE A 4 1.01 -0.62 16.51
C ILE A 4 1.05 -0.59 14.97
N SER A 5 0.18 0.20 14.33
CA SER A 5 0.00 0.25 12.88
C SER A 5 1.15 0.91 12.11
N PHE A 6 2.03 1.67 12.76
CA PHE A 6 3.02 2.49 12.06
C PHE A 6 4.32 1.77 11.68
N ILE A 7 4.69 0.70 12.40
CA ILE A 7 6.02 0.07 12.28
C ILE A 7 6.11 -0.86 11.04
N GLY A 8 4.99 -1.27 10.44
CA GLY A 8 5.00 -2.15 9.26
C GLY A 8 5.47 -1.47 7.95
N CYS A 9 5.44 -0.12 7.90
CA CYS A 9 5.82 0.62 6.70
C CYS A 9 7.34 0.65 6.45
N THR A 10 8.16 0.45 7.49
CA THR A 10 9.63 0.44 7.37
C THR A 10 10.19 -0.91 6.93
N THR A 11 9.37 -1.98 6.94
CA THR A 11 9.76 -3.33 6.45
C THR A 11 9.14 -3.64 5.08
N ASP A 12 8.95 -2.63 4.22
CA ASP A 12 8.35 -2.77 2.88
C ASP A 12 6.94 -3.42 2.85
N ARG A 13 6.34 -3.68 4.02
CA ARG A 13 5.04 -4.33 4.16
C ARG A 13 3.95 -3.26 4.19
N HIS A 14 3.72 -2.67 3.03
CA HIS A 14 2.60 -1.78 2.85
C HIS A 14 1.31 -2.60 2.64
N GLU A 15 0.29 -2.31 3.44
CA GLU A 15 -1.05 -2.79 3.17
C GLU A 15 -1.87 -1.71 2.48
N PRO A 16 -2.48 -1.99 1.31
CA PRO A 16 -3.39 -1.07 0.66
C PRO A 16 -4.62 -0.87 1.51
N LEU A 17 -5.13 0.34 1.47
CA LEU A 17 -6.50 0.59 1.85
C LEU A 17 -7.41 0.00 0.77
N ARG A 18 -7.99 -1.19 1.00
CA ARG A 18 -8.76 -1.94 -0.02
C ARG A 18 -9.89 -1.15 -0.68
N ARG A 19 -10.44 -0.15 0.01
CA ARG A 19 -11.48 0.76 -0.51
C ARG A 19 -10.97 1.80 -1.51
N ASP A 20 -9.67 2.05 -1.50
CA ASP A 20 -8.99 3.11 -2.27
C ASP A 20 -8.01 2.49 -3.29
N VAL A 21 -8.24 1.21 -3.60
CA VAL A 21 -7.50 0.50 -4.64
C VAL A 21 -8.19 0.77 -5.97
N THR A 22 -7.46 1.44 -6.85
CA THR A 22 -7.89 1.78 -8.20
C THR A 22 -7.03 1.05 -9.23
N TRP A 23 -7.59 0.73 -10.39
CA TRP A 23 -6.84 0.18 -11.51
C TRP A 23 -6.35 1.31 -12.43
N ASP A 24 -5.03 1.47 -12.55
CA ASP A 24 -4.37 2.52 -13.37
C ASP A 24 -4.12 2.05 -14.82
N GLY A 25 -4.97 1.17 -15.35
CA GLY A 25 -4.81 0.59 -16.69
C GLY A 25 -3.76 -0.51 -16.82
N LYS A 26 -2.71 -0.51 -15.98
CA LYS A 26 -1.62 -1.53 -16.01
C LYS A 26 -1.45 -2.30 -14.70
N ARG A 27 -1.63 -1.62 -13.57
CA ARG A 27 -1.43 -2.18 -12.23
C ARG A 27 -2.52 -1.63 -11.30
N TYR A 28 -2.80 -2.37 -10.22
CA TYR A 28 -3.60 -1.82 -9.13
C TYR A 28 -2.74 -0.84 -8.35
N VAL A 29 -3.22 0.39 -8.20
CA VAL A 29 -2.62 1.45 -7.39
C VAL A 29 -3.52 1.74 -6.20
N GLY A 30 -2.97 2.27 -5.13
CA GLY A 30 -3.75 2.73 -3.98
C GLY A 30 -2.86 3.39 -2.94
N ALA A 31 -3.45 3.80 -1.83
CA ALA A 31 -2.70 4.36 -0.70
C ALA A 31 -2.48 3.32 0.41
N CYS A 32 -1.33 3.41 1.08
CA CYS A 32 -1.08 2.61 2.27
C CYS A 32 -2.00 3.06 3.42
N ARG A 33 -2.67 2.11 4.08
CA ARG A 33 -3.56 2.41 5.20
C ARG A 33 -2.86 2.97 6.45
N HIS A 34 -1.54 2.79 6.54
CA HIS A 34 -0.74 3.10 7.72
C HIS A 34 0.01 4.42 7.57
N CYS A 35 0.75 4.60 6.47
CA CYS A 35 1.54 5.80 6.20
C CYS A 35 0.93 6.74 5.15
N GLY A 36 -0.14 6.35 4.47
CA GLY A 36 -0.74 7.13 3.38
C GLY A 36 0.10 7.19 2.10
N ALA A 37 1.28 6.55 2.05
CA ALA A 37 2.13 6.58 0.87
C ALA A 37 1.44 5.91 -0.33
N PRO A 38 1.63 6.43 -1.56
CA PRO A 38 1.14 5.78 -2.76
C PRO A 38 1.88 4.45 -2.95
N ILE A 39 1.12 3.39 -3.18
CA ILE A 39 1.62 2.04 -3.36
C ILE A 39 1.01 1.41 -4.60
N VAL A 40 1.73 0.48 -5.22
CA VAL A 40 1.30 -0.28 -6.39
C VAL A 40 1.38 -1.76 -6.10
N ARG A 41 0.43 -2.52 -6.62
CA ARG A 41 0.45 -3.97 -6.57
C ARG A 41 1.38 -4.50 -7.66
N ILE A 42 2.51 -5.04 -7.24
CA ILE A 42 3.48 -5.69 -8.14
C ILE A 42 3.15 -7.17 -8.36
N ALA A 43 2.55 -7.83 -7.37
CA ALA A 43 2.14 -9.25 -7.45
C ALA A 43 0.91 -9.53 -6.58
N ARG A 44 0.40 -10.77 -6.62
CA ARG A 44 -0.71 -11.18 -5.74
C ARG A 44 -0.32 -10.99 -4.27
N ARG A 45 -1.04 -10.11 -3.56
CA ARG A 45 -0.77 -9.69 -2.17
C ARG A 45 0.55 -8.95 -1.93
N ASN A 46 1.33 -8.64 -2.98
CA ASN A 46 2.57 -7.90 -2.84
C ASN A 46 2.37 -6.48 -3.33
N TRP A 47 2.46 -5.53 -2.39
CA TRP A 47 2.31 -4.10 -2.62
C TRP A 47 3.61 -3.42 -2.26
N ARG A 48 4.09 -2.56 -3.15
CA ARG A 48 5.29 -1.76 -2.94
C ARG A 48 4.97 -0.29 -3.06
N LYS A 49 5.79 0.54 -2.44
CA LYS A 49 5.74 1.98 -2.63
C LYS A 49 5.89 2.30 -4.12
N ARG A 50 5.04 3.21 -4.61
CA ARG A 50 5.20 3.83 -5.92
C ARG A 50 6.37 4.80 -5.78
N GLU A 51 7.55 4.39 -6.20
CA GLU A 51 8.61 5.34 -6.56
C GLU A 51 8.17 5.96 -7.89
N ASP A 52 7.92 7.27 -7.87
CA ASP A 52 7.65 8.08 -9.06
C ASP A 52 8.96 8.58 -9.64
#